data_AF-A0A7H9DPA2-F1
#
_entry.id   AF-A0A7H9DPA2-F1
#
_cell.length_a   1.000
_cell.length_b   1.000
_cell.length_c   1.000
_cell.angle_alpha   90.00
_cell.angle_beta   90.00
_cell.angle_gamma   90.00
#
_symmetry.space_group_name_H-M   'P 1'
#
loop_
_entity.id
_entity.type
_entity.pdbx_description
1 polymer ?
#
loop_
_entity_poly.entity_id
_entity_poly.type
_entity_poly.pdbx_seq_one_letter_code
_entity_poly.pdbx_strand_id
1 'polypeptide(L)'
;MKCFVTQKPINRYEAVKGKEIQQEIFKLIEQDYPTITEEDYVSIKVLNKYRRQFFANLISQEKGEMEKLDQDVVEAIRDNSILSENIKENSSKPLTTGDRIADKVASFGGSWTFIISFFIFLLAWMFLNFWMLHNKGFDPYPFILLNLILSCLAAIQAPIIMMSQNRQEDKDRDRAEHDYKINLKAELEIKLLSEKIDHLLVHQNKKLLEIQEMQIQYLENIENQILHTKDKKENKKEE
;
A
#
# COMPACT_ATOMS: atom_id res chain seq x y z
N MET A 1 46.14 -34.13 19.97
CA MET A 1 45.19 -33.11 20.47
C MET A 1 43.90 -33.80 20.88
N LYS A 2 43.12 -33.23 21.80
CA LYS A 2 41.82 -33.80 22.23
C LYS A 2 40.70 -32.83 21.89
N CYS A 3 39.53 -33.37 21.58
CA CYS A 3 38.34 -32.57 21.32
C CYS A 3 37.83 -32.04 22.65
N PHE A 4 37.62 -30.73 22.74
CA PHE A 4 37.04 -30.13 23.94
C PHE A 4 35.67 -30.74 24.27
N VAL A 5 34.82 -30.90 23.25
CA VAL A 5 33.43 -31.37 23.38
C VAL A 5 33.32 -32.87 23.62
N THR A 6 34.13 -33.71 22.94
CA THR A 6 34.00 -35.18 23.04
C THR A 6 35.07 -35.84 23.88
N GLN A 7 36.08 -35.09 24.34
CA GLN A 7 37.26 -35.55 25.09
C GLN A 7 38.07 -36.68 24.40
N LYS A 8 37.71 -37.01 23.17
CA LYS A 8 38.36 -38.04 22.34
C LYS A 8 39.64 -37.48 21.68
N PRO A 9 40.67 -38.31 21.48
CA PRO A 9 41.84 -37.92 20.70
C PRO A 9 41.43 -37.59 19.27
N ILE A 10 41.81 -36.40 18.79
CA ILE A 10 41.55 -35.94 17.42
C ILE A 10 42.85 -35.91 16.65
N ASN A 11 42.79 -36.33 15.38
CA ASN A 11 43.86 -36.10 14.43
C ASN A 11 44.00 -34.61 14.10
N ARG A 12 45.22 -34.18 13.77
CA ARG A 12 45.52 -32.77 13.44
C ARG A 12 44.66 -32.23 12.28
N TYR A 13 44.24 -33.10 11.38
CA TYR A 13 43.38 -32.79 10.21
C TYR A 13 41.88 -32.69 10.52
N GLU A 14 41.42 -33.22 11.66
CA GLU A 14 40.01 -33.18 12.07
C GLU A 14 39.76 -32.13 13.17
N ALA A 15 40.81 -31.44 13.61
CA ALA A 15 40.78 -30.46 14.68
C ALA A 15 40.65 -29.04 14.12
N VAL A 16 39.53 -28.39 14.42
CA VAL A 16 39.26 -27.00 14.06
C VAL A 16 39.41 -26.15 15.32
N LYS A 17 40.12 -25.03 15.22
CA LYS A 17 40.33 -24.14 16.37
C LYS A 17 39.09 -23.28 16.59
N GLY A 18 38.73 -22.96 17.84
CA GLY A 18 37.55 -22.17 18.17
C GLY A 18 37.44 -20.85 17.40
N LYS A 19 38.57 -20.17 17.22
CA LYS A 19 38.70 -18.93 16.41
C LYS A 19 38.34 -19.08 14.93
N GLU A 20 38.42 -20.29 14.37
CA GLU A 20 38.09 -20.59 12.97
C GLU A 20 36.61 -20.97 12.77
N ILE A 21 35.85 -21.07 13.85
CA ILE A 21 34.41 -21.39 13.82
C ILE A 21 33.62 -20.09 13.66
N GLN A 22 32.65 -20.09 12.75
CA GLN A 22 31.72 -18.98 12.54
C GLN A 22 31.00 -18.61 13.85
N GLN A 23 30.90 -17.32 14.14
CA GLN A 23 30.56 -16.79 15.46
C GLN A 23 29.19 -17.25 15.98
N GLU A 24 28.22 -17.42 15.08
CA GLU A 24 26.86 -17.85 15.37
C GLU A 24 26.81 -19.32 15.78
N ILE A 25 27.61 -20.17 15.12
CA ILE A 25 27.75 -21.58 15.46
C ILE A 25 28.56 -21.73 16.76
N PHE A 26 29.59 -20.89 16.95
CA PHE A 26 30.38 -20.88 18.18
C PHE A 26 29.53 -20.52 19.39
N LYS A 27 28.67 -19.48 19.30
CA LYS A 27 27.70 -19.13 20.34
C LYS A 27 26.75 -20.28 20.68
N LEU A 28 26.35 -21.07 19.68
CA LEU A 28 25.48 -22.22 19.89
C LEU A 28 26.20 -23.37 20.61
N ILE A 29 27.50 -23.53 20.37
CA ILE A 29 28.36 -24.48 21.09
C ILE A 29 28.65 -23.98 22.51
N GLU A 30 28.89 -22.67 22.69
CA GLU A 30 29.08 -22.02 23.99
C GLU A 30 27.85 -22.15 24.89
N GLN A 31 26.65 -22.14 24.29
CA GLN A 31 25.39 -22.36 25.00
C GLN A 31 25.31 -23.76 25.64
N ASP A 32 25.84 -24.79 24.95
CA ASP A 32 25.89 -26.17 25.46
C ASP A 32 27.15 -26.45 26.31
N TYR A 33 28.24 -25.72 26.05
CA TYR A 33 29.56 -25.90 26.68
C TYR A 33 30.17 -24.53 27.06
N PRO A 34 29.76 -23.91 28.18
CA PRO A 34 30.15 -22.54 28.55
C PRO A 34 31.62 -22.37 28.93
N THR A 35 32.38 -23.45 29.06
CA THR A 35 33.83 -23.43 29.36
C THR A 35 34.70 -23.45 28.11
N ILE A 36 34.11 -23.45 26.90
CA ILE A 36 34.87 -23.48 25.64
C ILE A 36 35.50 -22.12 25.36
N THR A 37 36.76 -22.11 24.96
CA THR A 37 37.51 -20.90 24.59
C THR A 37 37.90 -20.91 23.12
N GLU A 38 38.21 -19.73 22.55
CA GLU A 38 38.65 -19.61 21.15
C GLU A 38 39.96 -20.36 20.84
N GLU A 39 40.72 -20.71 21.88
CA GLU A 39 41.96 -21.49 21.82
C GLU A 39 41.71 -23.01 21.74
N ASP A 40 40.51 -23.46 22.08
CA ASP A 40 40.16 -24.89 22.15
C ASP A 40 39.90 -25.52 20.78
N TYR A 41 40.13 -26.83 20.70
CA TYR A 41 39.96 -27.61 19.47
C TYR A 41 38.66 -28.42 19.49
N VAL A 42 37.85 -28.25 18.44
CA VAL A 42 36.61 -28.99 18.21
C VAL A 42 36.80 -29.94 17.04
N SER A 43 36.24 -31.15 17.12
CA SER A 43 36.29 -32.07 16.00
C SER A 43 35.31 -31.66 14.91
N ILE A 44 35.71 -31.85 13.65
CA ILE A 44 34.86 -31.56 12.47
C ILE A 44 33.49 -32.28 12.53
N LYS A 45 33.42 -33.47 13.12
CA LYS A 45 32.17 -34.23 13.29
C LYS A 45 31.19 -33.52 14.23
N VAL A 46 31.70 -32.96 15.32
CA VAL A 46 30.90 -32.19 16.29
C VAL A 46 30.46 -30.88 15.66
N LEU A 47 31.38 -30.17 15.00
CA LEU A 47 31.07 -28.91 14.32
C LEU A 47 29.97 -29.10 13.25
N ASN A 48 30.03 -30.17 12.47
CA ASN A 48 29.01 -30.51 11.47
C ASN A 48 27.65 -30.89 12.06
N LYS A 49 27.57 -31.28 13.34
CA LYS A 49 26.29 -31.49 14.05
C LYS A 49 25.66 -30.14 14.39
N TYR A 50 26.42 -29.24 14.98
CA TYR A 50 25.95 -27.91 15.37
C TYR A 50 25.58 -27.03 14.17
N ARG A 51 26.32 -27.15 13.06
CA ARG A 51 25.95 -26.52 11.77
C ARG A 51 24.54 -26.90 11.30
N ARG A 52 24.19 -28.20 11.35
CA ARG A 52 22.85 -28.67 10.94
C ARG A 52 21.75 -28.16 11.86
N GLN A 53 22.01 -28.11 13.16
CA GLN A 53 21.06 -27.64 14.14
C GLN A 53 20.81 -26.13 14.02
N PHE A 54 21.86 -25.34 13.79
CA PHE A 54 21.75 -23.92 13.47
C PHE A 54 20.90 -23.69 12.22
N PHE A 55 21.17 -24.40 11.12
CA PHE A 55 20.37 -24.31 9.90
C PHE A 55 18.89 -24.68 10.11
N ALA A 56 18.61 -25.76 10.86
CA ALA A 56 17.24 -26.17 11.15
C ALA A 56 16.47 -25.12 11.96
N ASN A 57 17.14 -24.47 12.92
CA ASN A 57 16.56 -23.39 13.72
C ASN A 57 16.30 -22.14 12.88
N LEU A 58 17.23 -21.76 11.99
CA LEU A 58 17.08 -20.62 11.08
C LEU A 58 15.84 -20.76 10.18
N ILE A 59 15.66 -21.95 9.58
CA ILE A 59 14.53 -22.26 8.69
C ILE A 59 13.19 -22.25 9.46
N SER A 60 13.21 -22.69 10.73
CA SER A 60 11.99 -22.75 11.56
C SER A 60 11.56 -21.37 12.07
N GLN A 61 12.51 -20.47 12.37
CA GLN A 61 12.21 -19.08 12.74
C GLN A 61 11.63 -18.27 11.57
N GLU A 62 12.19 -18.38 10.36
CA GLU A 62 11.70 -17.61 9.21
C GLU A 62 10.26 -17.99 8.80
N LYS A 63 9.85 -19.25 9.00
CA LYS A 63 8.47 -19.68 8.76
C LYS A 63 7.47 -18.99 9.69
N GLY A 64 7.83 -18.77 10.95
CA GLY A 64 6.98 -18.10 11.93
C GLY A 64 6.94 -16.57 11.79
N GLU A 65 7.98 -15.96 11.20
CA GLU A 65 8.00 -14.51 10.91
C GLU A 65 7.11 -14.14 9.71
N MET A 66 7.06 -14.98 8.68
CA MET A 66 6.16 -14.78 7.53
C MET A 66 4.67 -14.80 7.94
N GLU A 67 4.29 -15.69 8.85
CA GLU A 67 2.91 -15.83 9.33
C GLU A 67 2.44 -14.60 10.14
N LYS A 68 3.35 -13.95 10.86
CA LYS A 68 3.06 -12.69 11.58
C LYS A 68 2.98 -11.49 10.64
N LEU A 69 3.84 -11.44 9.61
CA LEU A 69 3.83 -10.36 8.63
C LEU A 69 2.49 -10.30 7.87
N ASP A 70 1.92 -11.45 7.50
CA ASP A 70 0.60 -11.52 6.87
C ASP A 70 -0.52 -10.99 7.77
N GLN A 71 -0.41 -11.25 9.08
CA GLN A 71 -1.40 -10.82 10.07
C GLN A 71 -1.34 -9.30 10.32
N ASP A 72 -0.13 -8.75 10.42
CA ASP A 72 0.10 -7.30 10.59
C ASP A 72 -0.32 -6.51 9.34
N VAL A 73 -0.12 -7.06 8.14
CA VAL A 73 -0.59 -6.45 6.88
C VAL A 73 -2.11 -6.40 6.82
N VAL A 74 -2.81 -7.46 7.25
CA VAL A 74 -4.28 -7.51 7.29
C VAL A 74 -4.84 -6.47 8.28
N GLU A 75 -4.18 -6.29 9.43
CA GLU A 75 -4.57 -5.30 10.43
C GLU A 75 -4.33 -3.86 9.94
N ALA A 76 -3.18 -3.59 9.32
CA ALA A 76 -2.88 -2.28 8.72
C ALA A 76 -3.83 -1.88 7.58
N ILE A 77 -4.29 -2.86 6.77
CA ILE A 77 -5.29 -2.62 5.71
C ILE A 77 -6.65 -2.26 6.31
N ARG A 78 -7.07 -2.92 7.41
CA ARG A 78 -8.30 -2.56 8.12
C ARG A 78 -8.25 -1.14 8.65
N ASP A 79 -7.17 -0.75 9.32
CA ASP A 79 -7.04 0.57 9.91
C ASP A 79 -6.96 1.70 8.87
N ASN A 80 -6.25 1.49 7.75
CA ASN A 80 -6.17 2.52 6.69
C ASN A 80 -7.49 2.66 5.90
N SER A 81 -8.31 1.60 5.81
CA SER A 81 -9.63 1.65 5.16
C SER A 81 -10.62 2.57 5.91
N ILE A 82 -10.54 2.60 7.25
CA ILE A 82 -11.39 3.44 8.11
C ILE A 82 -11.03 4.93 7.99
N LEU A 83 -9.75 5.24 7.69
CA LEU A 83 -9.30 6.62 7.50
C LEU A 83 -9.81 7.25 6.18
N SER A 84 -9.93 6.45 5.11
CA SER A 84 -10.40 6.94 3.81
C SER A 84 -11.88 7.35 3.85
N GLU A 85 -12.69 6.64 4.64
CA GLU A 85 -14.12 6.91 4.79
C GLU A 85 -14.40 8.16 5.64
N ASN A 86 -13.62 8.39 6.70
CA ASN A 86 -13.77 9.55 7.59
C ASN A 86 -13.44 10.91 6.96
N ILE A 87 -12.70 10.95 5.84
CA ILE A 87 -12.39 12.21 5.13
C ILE A 87 -13.63 12.77 4.41
N LYS A 88 -14.62 11.92 4.09
CA LYS A 88 -15.76 12.29 3.27
C LYS A 88 -16.87 13.04 4.03
N GLU A 89 -16.99 12.84 5.34
CA GLU A 89 -18.14 13.33 6.11
C GLU A 89 -18.00 14.77 6.66
N ASN A 90 -16.80 15.33 6.80
CA ASN A 90 -16.61 16.56 7.58
C ASN A 90 -16.64 17.90 6.80
N SER A 91 -16.92 17.91 5.49
CA SER A 91 -16.73 19.10 4.64
C SER A 91 -18.03 19.82 4.20
N SER A 92 -19.21 19.25 4.40
CA SER A 92 -20.44 19.90 3.92
C SER A 92 -20.92 21.00 4.87
N LYS A 93 -20.67 22.26 4.54
CA LYS A 93 -21.32 23.41 5.20
C LYS A 93 -22.85 23.24 5.14
N PRO A 94 -23.58 23.55 6.23
CA PRO A 94 -25.04 23.45 6.23
C PRO A 94 -25.65 24.43 5.23
N LEU A 95 -26.51 23.92 4.34
CA LEU A 95 -27.20 24.72 3.32
C LEU A 95 -28.13 25.76 3.96
N THR A 96 -28.01 27.02 3.53
CA THR A 96 -28.98 28.06 3.91
C THR A 96 -30.33 27.82 3.24
N THR A 97 -31.39 28.43 3.77
CA THR A 97 -32.73 28.35 3.16
C THR A 97 -32.77 28.96 1.75
N GLY A 98 -32.03 30.04 1.52
CA GLY A 98 -31.88 30.67 0.20
C GLY A 98 -31.21 29.74 -0.82
N ASP A 99 -30.15 29.04 -0.41
CA ASP A 99 -29.47 28.07 -1.25
C ASP A 99 -30.41 26.94 -1.67
N ARG A 100 -31.17 26.38 -0.72
CA ARG A 100 -32.12 25.29 -1.00
C ARG A 100 -33.19 25.70 -2.02
N ILE A 101 -33.65 26.94 -1.95
CA ILE A 101 -34.64 27.48 -2.90
C ILE A 101 -33.99 27.69 -4.26
N ALA A 102 -32.80 28.31 -4.31
CA ALA A 102 -32.08 28.53 -5.55
C ALA A 102 -31.77 27.23 -6.32
N ASP A 103 -31.33 26.15 -5.64
CA ASP A 103 -31.08 24.86 -6.29
C ASP A 103 -32.36 24.23 -6.84
N LYS A 104 -33.47 24.32 -6.11
CA LYS A 104 -34.76 23.82 -6.60
C LYS A 104 -35.25 24.59 -7.81
N VAL A 105 -35.11 25.92 -7.81
CA VAL A 105 -35.52 26.76 -8.93
C VAL A 105 -34.62 26.53 -10.15
N ALA A 106 -33.30 26.42 -9.95
CA ALA A 106 -32.35 26.14 -11.03
C ALA A 106 -32.56 24.75 -11.66
N SER A 107 -32.74 23.72 -10.83
CA SER A 107 -33.01 22.36 -11.32
C SER A 107 -34.37 22.23 -12.02
N PHE A 108 -35.41 22.92 -11.54
CA PHE A 108 -36.71 22.95 -12.21
C PHE A 108 -36.65 23.73 -13.53
N GLY A 109 -36.03 24.92 -13.53
CA GLY A 109 -35.88 25.78 -14.70
C GLY A 109 -34.99 25.18 -15.80
N GLY A 110 -34.06 24.29 -15.43
CA GLY A 110 -33.20 23.55 -16.38
C GLY A 110 -33.82 22.28 -16.98
N SER A 111 -35.05 21.91 -16.61
CA SER A 111 -35.69 20.71 -17.13
C SER A 111 -36.30 20.92 -18.51
N TRP A 112 -36.11 19.94 -19.40
CA TRP A 112 -36.79 19.87 -20.70
C TRP A 112 -38.32 19.91 -20.59
N THR A 113 -38.89 19.32 -19.54
CA THR A 113 -40.34 19.33 -19.32
C THR A 113 -40.87 20.73 -18.99
N PHE A 114 -40.09 21.53 -18.25
CA PHE A 114 -40.44 22.92 -17.96
C PHE A 114 -40.41 23.78 -19.22
N ILE A 115 -39.36 23.66 -20.03
CA ILE A 115 -39.22 24.41 -21.29
C ILE A 115 -40.41 24.15 -22.23
N ILE A 116 -40.78 22.88 -22.42
CA ILE A 116 -41.90 22.50 -23.30
C ILE A 116 -43.24 23.01 -22.74
N SER A 117 -43.50 22.81 -21.43
CA SER A 117 -44.74 23.29 -20.80
C SER A 117 -44.86 24.82 -20.84
N PHE A 118 -43.75 25.53 -20.65
CA PHE A 118 -43.70 26.99 -20.70
C PHE A 118 -44.01 27.49 -22.11
N PHE A 119 -43.44 26.86 -23.14
CA PHE A 119 -43.72 27.21 -24.53
C PHE A 119 -45.20 26.97 -24.90
N ILE A 120 -45.78 25.85 -24.47
CA ILE A 120 -47.21 25.56 -24.66
C ILE A 120 -48.08 26.62 -23.97
N PHE A 121 -47.72 27.00 -22.74
CA PHE A 121 -48.42 28.06 -22.02
C PHE A 121 -48.39 29.40 -22.77
N LEU A 122 -47.24 29.79 -23.32
CA LEU A 122 -47.12 31.01 -24.14
C LEU A 122 -48.00 30.95 -25.39
N LEU A 123 -47.99 29.83 -26.12
CA LEU A 123 -48.85 29.64 -27.29
C LEU A 123 -50.34 29.69 -26.92
N ALA A 124 -50.73 29.06 -25.82
CA ALA A 124 -52.11 29.08 -25.32
C ALA A 124 -52.54 30.50 -24.92
N TRP A 125 -51.66 31.25 -24.25
CA TRP A 125 -51.91 32.65 -23.86
C TRP A 125 -52.12 33.55 -25.07
N MET A 126 -51.27 33.43 -26.09
CA MET A 126 -51.40 34.17 -27.34
C MET A 126 -52.70 33.80 -28.08
N PHE A 127 -53.02 32.50 -28.18
CA PHE A 127 -54.22 32.03 -28.87
C PHE A 127 -55.50 32.53 -28.18
N LEU A 128 -55.54 32.48 -26.84
CA LEU A 128 -56.66 32.95 -26.05
C LEU A 128 -56.87 34.47 -26.20
N ASN A 129 -55.80 35.27 -26.16
CA ASN A 129 -55.90 36.71 -26.37
C ASN A 129 -56.25 37.08 -27.82
N PHE A 130 -55.78 36.31 -28.81
CA PHE A 130 -56.14 36.49 -30.21
C PHE A 130 -57.62 36.18 -30.48
N TRP A 131 -58.17 35.11 -29.90
CA TRP A 131 -59.60 34.80 -30.01
C TRP A 131 -60.47 35.84 -29.30
N MET A 132 -60.02 36.36 -28.15
CA MET A 132 -60.71 37.41 -27.38
C MET A 132 -60.67 38.80 -28.06
N LEU A 133 -59.89 38.95 -29.13
CA LEU A 133 -59.66 40.20 -29.85
C LEU A 133 -60.87 40.70 -30.65
N HIS A 134 -61.96 39.92 -30.70
CA HIS A 134 -63.17 40.36 -31.37
C HIS A 134 -63.96 41.44 -30.61
N ASN A 135 -63.71 41.70 -29.31
CA ASN A 135 -64.50 42.73 -28.60
C ASN A 135 -63.88 43.49 -27.41
N LYS A 136 -62.75 43.07 -26.80
CA LYS A 136 -61.98 43.78 -25.73
C LYS A 136 -60.92 42.82 -25.14
N GLY A 137 -59.82 42.58 -25.87
CA GLY A 137 -58.75 41.69 -25.38
C GLY A 137 -58.04 42.23 -24.14
N PHE A 138 -57.66 41.34 -23.22
CA PHE A 138 -56.93 41.68 -21.97
C PHE A 138 -55.47 42.09 -22.24
N ASP A 139 -54.82 41.45 -23.23
CA ASP A 139 -53.47 41.79 -23.70
C ASP A 139 -53.44 41.78 -25.25
N PRO A 140 -53.86 42.88 -25.91
CA PRO A 140 -53.88 42.95 -27.38
C PRO A 140 -52.46 42.97 -27.97
N TYR A 141 -52.33 42.50 -29.21
CA TYR A 141 -51.06 42.57 -29.97
C TYR A 141 -50.52 44.02 -29.92
N PRO A 142 -49.29 44.28 -29.43
CA PRO A 142 -48.11 43.41 -29.39
C PRO A 142 -47.78 42.69 -28.05
N PHE A 143 -48.77 42.39 -27.19
CA PHE A 143 -48.61 41.63 -25.93
C PHE A 143 -47.66 42.27 -24.88
N ILE A 144 -47.96 43.50 -24.47
CA ILE A 144 -47.08 44.27 -23.57
C ILE A 144 -46.99 43.66 -22.17
N LEU A 145 -48.08 43.07 -21.67
CA LEU A 145 -48.13 42.51 -20.33
C LEU A 145 -47.35 41.20 -20.27
N LEU A 146 -47.49 40.35 -21.29
CA LEU A 146 -46.68 39.14 -21.43
C LEU A 146 -45.19 39.49 -21.49
N ASN A 147 -44.81 40.49 -22.28
CA ASN A 147 -43.43 40.92 -22.41
C ASN A 147 -42.84 41.44 -21.08
N LEU A 148 -43.64 42.20 -20.32
CA LEU A 148 -43.25 42.69 -18.99
C LEU A 148 -42.98 41.53 -18.01
N ILE A 149 -43.87 40.53 -17.97
CA ILE A 149 -43.73 39.36 -17.10
C ILE A 149 -42.49 38.54 -17.49
N LEU A 150 -42.29 38.29 -18.79
CA LEU A 150 -41.12 37.56 -19.29
C LEU A 150 -39.80 38.27 -18.95
N SER A 151 -39.77 39.60 -19.10
CA SER A 151 -38.59 40.41 -18.77
C SER A 151 -38.27 40.36 -17.28
N CYS A 152 -39.29 40.44 -16.42
CA CYS A 152 -39.12 40.31 -14.97
C CYS A 152 -38.65 38.90 -14.56
N LEU A 153 -39.23 37.87 -15.18
CA LEU A 153 -38.86 36.47 -14.94
C LEU A 153 -37.38 36.23 -15.31
N ALA A 154 -36.96 36.70 -16.49
CA ALA A 154 -35.58 36.57 -16.95
C ALA A 154 -34.60 37.33 -16.04
N ALA A 155 -34.95 38.54 -15.58
CA ALA A 155 -34.11 39.34 -14.70
C ALA A 155 -33.85 38.66 -13.34
N ILE A 156 -34.84 37.97 -12.78
CA ILE A 156 -34.69 37.20 -11.53
C ILE A 156 -34.01 35.85 -11.78
N GLN A 157 -34.18 35.26 -12.97
CA GLN A 157 -33.62 33.96 -13.31
C GLN A 157 -32.09 33.99 -13.40
N ALA A 158 -31.50 35.01 -14.03
CA ALA A 158 -30.05 35.12 -14.20
C ALA A 158 -29.24 35.03 -12.89
N PRO A 159 -29.54 35.80 -11.82
CA PRO A 159 -28.81 35.70 -10.56
C PRO A 159 -29.08 34.38 -9.82
N ILE A 160 -30.28 33.79 -9.94
CA ILE A 160 -30.57 32.47 -9.33
C ILE A 160 -29.72 31.38 -9.99
N ILE A 161 -29.63 31.40 -11.32
CA ILE A 161 -28.75 30.48 -12.06
C ILE A 161 -27.30 30.68 -11.63
N MET A 162 -26.83 31.93 -11.58
CA MET A 162 -25.45 32.25 -11.18
C MET A 162 -25.16 31.81 -9.73
N MET A 163 -26.11 31.98 -8.81
CA MET A 163 -25.97 31.50 -7.42
C MET A 163 -25.90 29.97 -7.32
N SER A 164 -26.66 29.25 -8.14
CA SER A 164 -26.59 27.78 -8.21
C SER A 164 -25.30 27.31 -8.86
N GLN A 165 -24.83 27.99 -9.92
CA GLN A 165 -23.56 27.73 -10.60
C GLN A 165 -22.36 27.95 -9.68
N ASN A 166 -22.23 29.13 -9.06
CA ASN A 166 -21.12 29.42 -8.13
C ASN A 166 -21.03 28.37 -7.01
N ARG A 167 -22.18 27.91 -6.50
CA ARG A 167 -22.21 26.86 -5.48
C ARG A 167 -21.81 25.50 -6.03
N GLN A 168 -22.21 25.15 -7.24
CA GLN A 168 -21.79 23.92 -7.89
C GLN A 168 -20.29 23.92 -8.14
N GLU A 169 -19.74 25.04 -8.60
CA GLU A 169 -18.29 25.26 -8.78
C GLU A 169 -17.51 25.15 -7.46
N ASP A 170 -18.03 25.73 -6.36
CA ASP A 170 -17.41 25.58 -5.04
C ASP A 170 -17.36 24.10 -4.61
N LYS A 171 -18.45 23.34 -4.79
CA LYS A 171 -18.48 21.90 -4.49
C LYS A 171 -17.53 21.11 -5.38
N ASP A 172 -17.46 21.46 -6.66
CA ASP A 172 -16.59 20.78 -7.62
C ASP A 172 -15.11 21.09 -7.33
N ARG A 173 -14.78 22.31 -6.90
CA ARG A 173 -13.45 22.69 -6.41
C ARG A 173 -13.08 21.90 -5.17
N ASP A 174 -13.96 21.86 -4.17
CA ASP A 174 -13.72 21.12 -2.93
C ASP A 174 -13.49 19.63 -3.23
N ARG A 175 -14.31 19.03 -4.10
CA ARG A 175 -14.13 17.64 -4.56
C ARG A 175 -12.77 17.45 -5.24
N ALA A 176 -12.39 18.35 -6.15
CA ALA A 176 -11.11 18.27 -6.85
C ALA A 176 -9.92 18.38 -5.89
N GLU A 177 -9.98 19.25 -4.88
CA GLU A 177 -8.94 19.34 -3.84
C GLU A 177 -8.84 18.07 -3.01
N HIS A 178 -9.97 17.47 -2.65
CA HIS A 178 -10.00 16.20 -1.94
C HIS A 178 -9.42 15.05 -2.77
N ASP A 179 -9.83 14.93 -4.03
CA ASP A 179 -9.31 13.91 -4.96
C ASP A 179 -7.80 14.08 -5.16
N TYR A 180 -7.32 15.32 -5.30
CA TYR A 180 -5.88 15.63 -5.38
C TYR A 180 -5.12 15.15 -4.13
N LYS A 181 -5.62 15.45 -2.93
CA LYS A 181 -5.00 15.03 -1.66
C LYS A 181 -4.94 13.51 -1.53
N ILE A 182 -6.01 12.80 -1.93
CA ILE A 182 -6.05 11.34 -1.93
C ILE A 182 -5.02 10.77 -2.91
N ASN A 183 -4.94 11.33 -4.12
CA ASN A 183 -3.98 10.88 -5.12
C ASN A 183 -2.53 11.08 -4.66
N LEU A 184 -2.20 12.24 -4.08
CA LEU A 184 -0.89 12.52 -3.52
C LEU A 184 -0.54 11.56 -2.37
N LYS A 185 -1.50 11.26 -1.49
CA LYS A 185 -1.30 10.27 -0.42
C LYS A 185 -1.00 8.89 -1.00
N ALA A 186 -1.75 8.45 -2.00
CA ALA A 186 -1.53 7.16 -2.66
C ALA A 186 -0.16 7.09 -3.35
N GLU A 187 0.28 8.17 -4.01
CA GLU A 187 1.61 8.25 -4.64
C GLU A 187 2.73 8.09 -3.58
N LEU A 188 2.61 8.79 -2.44
CA LEU A 188 3.56 8.67 -1.33
C LEU A 188 3.59 7.26 -0.72
N GLU A 189 2.42 6.65 -0.51
CA GLU A 189 2.33 5.27 0.00
C GLU A 189 2.99 4.27 -0.95
N ILE A 190 2.76 4.39 -2.27
CA ILE A 190 3.41 3.56 -3.29
C ILE A 190 4.93 3.73 -3.25
N LYS A 191 5.41 4.97 -3.14
CA LYS A 191 6.85 5.25 -3.08
C LYS A 191 7.50 4.62 -1.84
N LEU A 192 6.86 4.73 -0.68
CA LEU A 192 7.32 4.11 0.56
C LEU A 192 7.31 2.58 0.50
N LEU A 193 6.28 1.99 -0.13
CA LEU A 193 6.23 0.54 -0.37
C LEU A 193 7.37 0.09 -1.28
N SER A 194 7.66 0.82 -2.36
CA SER A 194 8.79 0.54 -3.26
C SER A 194 10.12 0.57 -2.50
N GLU A 195 10.34 1.60 -1.68
CA GLU A 195 11.57 1.72 -0.88
C GLU A 195 11.73 0.56 0.12
N LYS A 196 10.64 0.13 0.76
CA LYS A 196 10.64 -1.05 1.64
C LYS A 196 10.93 -2.34 0.88
N ILE A 197 10.34 -2.52 -0.30
CA ILE A 197 10.59 -3.69 -1.15
C ILE A 197 12.05 -3.72 -1.57
N ASP A 198 12.61 -2.61 -2.03
CA ASP A 198 14.02 -2.50 -2.41
C ASP A 198 14.94 -2.84 -1.23
N HIS A 199 14.64 -2.31 -0.04
CA HIS A 199 15.39 -2.64 1.18
C HIS A 199 15.33 -4.14 1.52
N LEU A 200 14.14 -4.76 1.45
CA LEU A 200 13.96 -6.20 1.69
C LEU A 200 14.72 -7.03 0.65
N LEU A 201 14.67 -6.66 -0.63
CA LEU A 201 15.39 -7.35 -1.70
C LEU A 201 16.91 -7.28 -1.50
N VAL A 202 17.44 -6.11 -1.14
CA VAL A 202 18.87 -5.96 -0.82
C VAL A 202 19.26 -6.86 0.36
N HIS A 203 18.43 -6.87 1.41
CA HIS A 203 18.67 -7.71 2.58
C HIS A 203 18.65 -9.21 2.24
N GLN A 204 17.66 -9.67 1.46
CA GLN A 204 17.57 -11.07 1.04
C GLN A 204 18.72 -11.47 0.12
N ASN A 205 19.11 -10.61 -0.83
CA ASN A 205 20.26 -10.86 -1.70
C ASN A 205 21.57 -11.00 -0.89
N LYS A 206 21.76 -10.16 0.14
CA LYS A 206 22.92 -10.27 1.04
C LYS A 206 22.94 -11.61 1.77
N LYS A 207 21.80 -12.03 2.35
CA LYS A 207 21.69 -13.35 3.00
C LYS A 207 22.00 -14.50 2.03
N LEU A 208 21.50 -14.41 0.79
CA LEU A 208 21.77 -15.43 -0.24
C LEU A 208 23.27 -15.54 -0.54
N LEU A 209 23.98 -14.41 -0.64
CA LEU A 209 25.43 -14.37 -0.82
C LEU A 209 26.16 -14.99 0.38
N GLU A 210 25.77 -14.66 1.61
CA GLU A 210 26.36 -15.26 2.82
C GLU A 210 26.17 -16.80 2.84
N ILE A 211 25.00 -17.30 2.43
CA ILE A 211 24.74 -18.73 2.30
C ILE A 211 25.64 -19.35 1.21
N GLN A 212 25.81 -18.68 0.06
CA GLN A 212 26.69 -19.16 -1.01
C GLN A 212 28.15 -19.23 -0.57
N GLU A 213 28.65 -18.22 0.13
CA GLU A 213 30.02 -18.24 0.68
C GLU A 213 30.23 -19.41 1.64
N MET A 214 29.27 -19.66 2.55
CA MET A 214 29.32 -20.82 3.44
C MET A 214 29.31 -22.15 2.67
N GLN A 215 28.52 -22.26 1.58
CA GLN A 215 28.50 -23.46 0.74
C GLN A 215 29.84 -23.70 0.04
N ILE A 216 30.48 -22.65 -0.48
CA ILE A 216 31.81 -22.74 -1.11
C ILE A 216 32.85 -23.21 -0.09
N GLN A 217 32.87 -22.62 1.11
CA GLN A 217 33.76 -23.05 2.19
C GLN A 217 33.52 -24.51 2.59
N TYR A 218 32.26 -24.97 2.59
CA TYR A 218 31.95 -26.36 2.91
C TYR A 218 32.45 -27.32 1.82
N LEU A 219 32.31 -26.95 0.54
CA LEU A 219 32.86 -27.71 -0.59
C LEU A 219 34.38 -27.79 -0.52
N GLU A 220 35.06 -26.68 -0.25
CA GLU A 220 36.52 -26.64 -0.09
C GLU A 220 36.99 -27.53 1.07
N ASN A 221 36.29 -27.49 2.21
CA ASN A 221 36.56 -28.38 3.33
C ASN A 221 36.39 -29.86 2.98
N ILE A 222 35.37 -30.22 2.19
CA ILE A 222 35.17 -31.60 1.71
C ILE A 222 36.30 -32.00 0.77
N GLU A 223 36.67 -31.14 -0.18
CA GLU A 223 37.76 -31.40 -1.11
C GLU A 223 39.06 -31.67 -0.36
N ASN A 224 39.43 -30.82 0.59
CA ASN A 224 40.60 -31.01 1.45
C ASN A 224 40.55 -32.32 2.25
N GLN A 225 39.38 -32.70 2.77
CA GLN A 225 39.21 -34.00 3.45
C GLN A 225 39.39 -35.19 2.50
N ILE A 226 38.90 -35.10 1.26
CA ILE A 226 39.06 -36.16 0.26
C ILE A 226 40.53 -36.29 -0.14
N LEU A 227 41.22 -35.18 -0.39
CA LEU A 227 42.65 -35.15 -0.72
C LEU A 227 43.48 -35.78 0.40
N HIS A 228 43.30 -35.35 1.65
CA HIS A 228 44.00 -35.96 2.79
C HIS A 228 43.66 -37.43 3.02
N THR A 229 42.44 -37.87 2.68
CA THR A 229 42.06 -39.29 2.77
C THR A 229 42.72 -40.14 1.68
N LYS A 230 42.98 -39.58 0.50
CA LYS A 230 43.77 -40.23 -0.57
C LYS A 230 45.24 -40.37 -0.17
N ASP A 231 45.89 -39.30 0.29
CA ASP A 231 47.30 -39.33 0.72
C ASP A 231 47.54 -40.37 1.82
N LYS A 232 46.59 -40.48 2.76
CA LYS A 232 46.67 -41.46 3.84
C LYS A 232 46.46 -42.90 3.38
N LYS A 233 45.79 -43.13 2.25
CA LYS A 233 45.64 -44.46 1.64
C LYS A 233 46.85 -44.85 0.79
N GLU A 234 47.53 -43.88 0.17
CA GLU A 234 48.77 -44.11 -0.58
C GLU A 234 49.94 -44.42 0.34
N ASN A 235 50.15 -43.61 1.39
CA ASN A 235 51.21 -43.89 2.39
C ASN A 235 51.04 -45.23 3.13
N LYS A 236 49.82 -45.79 3.19
CA LYS A 236 49.54 -47.08 3.84
C LYS A 236 49.68 -48.29 2.91
N LYS A 237 49.90 -48.07 1.61
CA LYS A 237 50.19 -49.11 0.62
C LYS A 237 51.70 -49.27 0.35
N GLU A 238 52.49 -48.28 0.76
CA GLU A 238 53.95 -48.28 0.62
C GLU A 238 54.69 -48.81 1.88
N GLU A 239 53.97 -49.02 2.99
CA GLU A 239 54.41 -49.76 4.19
C GLU A 239 53.94 -51.22 4.17
#